data_AF-A0AA97GDZ7-F1
#
_entry.id   AF-A0AA97GDZ7-F1
#
_cell.length_a   1.000
_cell.length_b   1.000
_cell.length_c   1.000
_cell.angle_alpha   90.00
_cell.angle_beta   90.00
_cell.angle_gamma   90.00
#
_symmetry.space_group_name_H-M   'P 1'
#
loop_
_entity.id
_entity.type
_entity.pdbx_description
1 polymer ?
#
loop_
_entity_poly.entity_id
_entity_poly.type
_entity_poly.pdbx_seq_one_letter_code
_entity_poly.pdbx_strand_id
1 'polypeptide(L)'
;MSQKRHIEPLLWSLFGAGGTTIAFFFPAVILVILAVSLGVIPAEALSYERMSGFFLNNLIGQLVLLVALVPSYWACIHRIYHGLHDLGFHPGAGLKALLYGATLVLSVVTVMLVLV
;
A
#
# COMPACT_ATOMS: atom_id res chain seq x y z
N MET A 1 6.63 33.85 18.90
CA MET A 1 7.48 32.93 18.11
C MET A 1 6.58 32.17 17.16
N SER A 2 6.81 32.25 15.84
CA SER A 2 6.02 31.48 14.86
C SER A 2 6.38 30.00 15.00
N GLN A 3 5.41 29.15 15.32
CA GLN A 3 5.60 27.70 15.39
C GLN A 3 5.91 27.15 13.99
N LYS A 4 7.00 26.38 13.86
CA LYS A 4 7.31 25.71 12.58
C LYS A 4 6.18 24.72 12.28
N ARG A 5 5.59 24.82 11.09
CA ARG A 5 4.57 23.87 10.63
C ARG A 5 5.22 22.49 10.48
N HIS A 6 4.62 21.49 11.12
CA HIS A 6 5.07 20.11 11.04
C HIS A 6 4.41 19.40 9.85
N ILE A 7 5.14 18.55 9.14
CA ILE A 7 4.61 17.80 7.98
C ILE A 7 3.74 16.61 8.38
N GLU A 8 3.69 16.29 9.67
CA GLU A 8 3.01 15.10 10.18
C GLU A 8 1.52 15.02 9.85
N PRO A 9 0.72 16.10 9.86
CA PRO A 9 -0.69 16.00 9.46
C PRO A 9 -0.87 15.46 8.03
N LEU A 10 0.04 15.78 7.11
CA LEU A 10 0.03 15.23 5.75
C LEU A 10 0.36 13.74 5.78
N LEU A 11 1.45 13.33 6.44
CA LEU A 11 1.85 11.93 6.54
C LEU A 11 0.77 11.08 7.23
N TRP A 12 0.13 11.63 8.25
CA TRP A 12 -0.96 11.00 8.97
C TRP A 12 -2.22 10.84 8.11
N SER A 13 -2.55 11.81 7.24
CA SER A 13 -3.67 11.64 6.29
C SER A 13 -3.44 10.50 5.29
N LEU A 14 -2.21 10.34 4.78
CA LEU A 14 -1.84 9.24 3.88
C LEU A 14 -1.87 7.89 4.62
N PHE A 15 -1.39 7.87 5.86
CA PHE A 15 -1.53 6.73 6.76
C PHE A 15 -3.00 6.36 7.00
N GLY A 16 -3.87 7.32 7.27
CA GLY A 16 -5.30 7.10 7.51
C GLY A 16 -6.01 6.52 6.29
N ALA A 17 -5.71 7.06 5.09
CA ALA A 17 -6.23 6.54 3.83
C ALA A 17 -5.78 5.08 3.63
N GLY A 18 -4.49 4.80 3.76
CA GLY A 18 -3.96 3.44 3.63
C GLY A 18 -4.47 2.46 4.69
N GLY A 19 -4.64 2.92 5.94
CA GLY A 19 -5.19 2.09 7.01
C GLY A 19 -6.62 1.66 6.71
N THR A 20 -7.42 2.58 6.16
CA THR A 20 -8.78 2.31 5.71
C THR A 20 -8.78 1.32 4.53
N THR A 21 -7.93 1.55 3.52
CA THR A 21 -7.76 0.61 2.41
C THR A 21 -7.44 -0.81 2.90
N ILE A 22 -6.45 -0.95 3.78
CA ILE A 22 -6.05 -2.26 4.33
C ILE A 22 -7.23 -2.94 5.03
N ALA A 23 -7.96 -2.19 5.87
CA ALA A 23 -9.08 -2.73 6.64
C ALA A 23 -10.21 -3.31 5.77
N PHE A 24 -10.47 -2.73 4.59
CA PHE A 24 -11.55 -3.19 3.70
C PHE A 24 -11.08 -4.18 2.64
N PHE A 25 -9.93 -3.95 2.00
CA PHE A 25 -9.49 -4.73 0.84
C PHE A 25 -8.80 -6.04 1.23
N PHE A 26 -7.86 -5.99 2.17
CA PHE A 26 -6.97 -7.13 2.42
C PHE A 26 -7.67 -8.34 3.07
N PRO A 27 -8.69 -8.20 3.93
CA PRO A 27 -9.47 -9.36 4.36
C PRO A 27 -10.08 -10.12 3.19
N ALA A 28 -10.65 -9.43 2.20
CA ALA A 28 -11.21 -10.07 1.01
C ALA A 28 -10.13 -10.74 0.16
N VAL A 29 -8.99 -10.08 -0.05
CA VAL A 29 -7.84 -10.67 -0.77
C VAL A 29 -7.35 -11.95 -0.09
N ILE A 30 -7.18 -11.92 1.23
CA ILE A 30 -6.76 -13.09 2.01
C ILE A 30 -7.78 -14.22 1.86
N LEU A 31 -9.08 -13.92 2.00
CA LEU A 31 -10.13 -14.94 1.85
C LEU A 31 -10.15 -15.57 0.46
N VAL A 32 -9.97 -14.79 -0.61
CA VAL A 32 -9.92 -15.33 -1.99
C VAL A 32 -8.71 -16.24 -2.17
N ILE A 33 -7.53 -15.83 -1.68
CA ILE A 33 -6.32 -16.66 -1.75
C ILE A 33 -6.51 -17.97 -0.96
N LEU A 34 -7.08 -17.89 0.25
CA LEU A 34 -7.36 -19.07 1.07
C LEU A 34 -8.39 -19.98 0.40
N ALA A 35 -9.46 -19.43 -0.15
CA ALA A 35 -10.50 -20.21 -0.83
C ALA A 35 -9.96 -20.98 -2.04
N VAL A 36 -9.07 -20.37 -2.83
CA VAL A 36 -8.37 -21.05 -3.92
C VAL A 36 -7.41 -22.11 -3.38
N SER A 37 -6.62 -21.78 -2.35
CA SER A 37 -5.65 -22.71 -1.75
C SER A 37 -6.31 -23.95 -1.12
N LEU A 38 -7.54 -23.80 -0.63
CA LEU A 38 -8.33 -24.88 -0.04
C LEU A 38 -9.20 -25.62 -1.07
N GLY A 39 -9.13 -25.26 -2.35
CA GLY A 39 -9.93 -25.88 -3.42
C GLY A 39 -11.43 -25.54 -3.39
N VAL A 40 -11.84 -24.53 -2.62
CA VAL A 40 -13.22 -24.00 -2.61
C VAL A 40 -13.50 -23.24 -3.91
N ILE A 41 -12.50 -22.55 -4.44
CA ILE A 41 -12.53 -21.86 -5.74
C ILE A 41 -11.51 -22.54 -6.67
N PRO A 42 -11.82 -22.74 -7.96
CA PRO A 42 -10.88 -23.30 -8.92
C PRO A 42 -9.57 -22.49 -9.01
N ALA A 43 -8.43 -23.16 -9.15
CA ALA A 43 -7.11 -22.51 -9.23
C ALA A 43 -7.01 -21.54 -10.41
N GLU A 44 -7.74 -21.83 -11.50
CA GLU A 44 -7.84 -21.01 -12.70
C GLU A 44 -8.42 -19.62 -12.42
N ALA A 45 -9.15 -19.43 -11.30
CA ALA A 45 -9.65 -18.14 -10.89
C ALA A 45 -8.54 -17.11 -10.63
N LEU A 46 -7.35 -17.59 -10.22
CA LEU A 46 -6.13 -16.79 -10.02
C LEU A 46 -5.06 -17.12 -11.08
N SER A 47 -5.43 -17.65 -12.25
CA SER A 47 -4.48 -17.88 -13.33
C SER A 47 -3.84 -16.57 -13.79
N TYR A 48 -2.61 -16.66 -14.31
CA TYR A 48 -1.90 -15.50 -14.81
C TYR A 48 -2.70 -14.74 -15.87
N GLU A 49 -3.34 -15.45 -16.80
CA GLU A 49 -4.11 -14.87 -17.91
C GLU A 49 -5.32 -14.09 -17.39
N ARG A 50 -6.05 -14.63 -16.41
CA ARG A 50 -7.20 -13.95 -15.79
C ARG A 50 -6.77 -12.73 -15.01
N MET A 51 -5.73 -12.87 -14.18
CA MET A 51 -5.24 -11.81 -13.32
C MET A 51 -4.64 -10.66 -14.13
N SER A 52 -3.75 -10.96 -15.09
CA SER A 52 -3.18 -9.95 -15.99
C SER A 52 -4.25 -9.33 -16.90
N GLY A 53 -5.19 -10.13 -17.41
CA GLY A 53 -6.33 -9.65 -18.19
C GLY A 53 -7.17 -8.61 -17.44
N PHE A 54 -7.48 -8.86 -16.16
CA PHE A 54 -8.24 -7.91 -15.36
C PHE A 54 -7.40 -6.73 -14.84
N PHE A 55 -6.25 -6.99 -14.23
CA PHE A 55 -5.50 -5.94 -13.52
C PHE A 55 -4.60 -5.08 -14.40
N LEU A 56 -4.18 -5.57 -15.57
CA LEU A 56 -3.25 -4.86 -16.45
C LEU A 56 -3.89 -4.44 -17.77
N ASN A 57 -4.95 -5.11 -18.23
CA ASN A 57 -5.60 -4.82 -19.52
C ASN A 57 -7.01 -4.21 -19.39
N ASN A 58 -7.42 -3.81 -18.18
CA ASN A 58 -8.71 -3.18 -17.92
C ASN A 58 -8.55 -2.03 -16.92
N LEU A 59 -8.99 -0.83 -17.31
CA LEU A 59 -8.88 0.38 -16.49
C LEU A 59 -9.49 0.24 -15.10
N ILE A 60 -10.63 -0.45 -14.96
CA ILE A 60 -11.25 -0.67 -13.66
C ILE A 60 -10.35 -1.54 -12.78
N GLY A 61 -9.79 -2.62 -13.33
CA GLY A 61 -8.88 -3.49 -12.59
C GLY A 61 -7.59 -2.77 -12.22
N GLN A 62 -7.01 -1.99 -13.13
CA GLN A 62 -5.86 -1.13 -12.86
C GLN A 62 -6.15 -0.16 -11.70
N LEU A 63 -7.28 0.54 -11.71
CA LEU A 63 -7.67 1.46 -10.63
C LEU A 63 -7.88 0.74 -9.29
N VAL A 64 -8.53 -0.43 -9.31
CA VAL A 64 -8.68 -1.27 -8.11
C VAL A 64 -7.32 -1.66 -7.54
N LEU A 65 -6.37 -2.06 -8.41
CA LEU A 65 -5.01 -2.43 -7.99
C LEU A 65 -4.27 -1.24 -7.38
N LEU A 66 -4.36 -0.05 -7.99
CA LEU A 66 -3.74 1.16 -7.48
C LEU A 66 -4.32 1.59 -6.13
N VAL A 67 -5.64 1.55 -5.98
CA VAL A 67 -6.33 1.88 -4.72
C VAL A 67 -5.97 0.89 -3.62
N ALA A 68 -5.78 -0.39 -3.94
CA ALA A 68 -5.38 -1.40 -2.97
C ALA A 68 -3.91 -1.26 -2.55
N LEU A 69 -3.01 -0.96 -3.48
CA LEU A 69 -1.56 -0.98 -3.24
C LEU A 69 -1.03 0.35 -2.70
N VAL A 70 -1.24 1.45 -3.43
CA VAL A 70 -0.53 2.71 -3.17
C VAL A 70 -0.84 3.29 -1.79
N PRO A 71 -2.11 3.45 -1.37
CA PRO A 71 -2.42 3.89 -0.01
C PRO A 71 -1.84 2.98 1.06
N SER A 72 -1.90 1.66 0.84
CA SER A 72 -1.41 0.66 1.81
C SER A 72 0.10 0.82 2.09
N TYR A 73 0.90 1.20 1.09
CA TYR A 73 2.33 1.50 1.30
C TYR A 73 2.54 2.61 2.32
N TRP A 74 1.75 3.69 2.25
CA TRP A 74 1.83 4.81 3.17
C TRP A 74 1.43 4.41 4.59
N ALA A 75 0.41 3.55 4.73
CA ALA A 75 0.00 3.04 6.02
C ALA A 75 1.04 2.10 6.65
N CYS A 76 1.72 1.29 5.84
CA CYS A 76 2.78 0.40 6.32
C CYS A 76 4.02 1.20 6.73
N ILE A 77 4.51 2.11 5.89
CA ILE A 77 5.75 2.85 6.17
C ILE A 77 5.60 3.77 7.38
N HIS A 78 4.42 4.39 7.56
CA HIS A 78 4.17 5.26 8.70
C HIS A 78 4.25 4.48 10.02
N ARG A 79 3.68 3.26 10.06
CA ARG A 79 3.79 2.36 11.22
C ARG A 79 5.21 1.87 11.43
N ILE A 80 5.96 1.56 10.37
CA ILE A 80 7.37 1.16 10.49
C ILE A 80 8.19 2.31 11.08
N TYR A 81 8.04 3.54 10.56
CA TYR A 81 8.79 4.69 11.05
C TYR A 81 8.50 5.00 12.52
N HIS A 82 7.23 5.05 12.92
CA HIS A 82 6.86 5.28 14.32
C HIS A 82 7.19 4.08 15.22
N GLY A 83 7.02 2.86 14.71
CA GLY A 83 7.41 1.64 15.42
C GLY A 83 8.91 1.56 15.73
N LEU A 84 9.78 2.20 14.92
CA LEU A 84 11.19 2.32 15.28
C LEU A 84 11.40 3.13 16.56
N HIS A 85 10.64 4.22 16.76
CA HIS A 85 10.68 4.98 18.01
C HIS A 85 10.19 4.14 19.19
N ASP A 86 9.11 3.38 19.00
CA ASP A 86 8.56 2.50 20.04
C ASP A 86 9.53 1.38 20.45
N LEU A 87 10.37 0.93 19.51
CA LEU A 87 11.44 -0.05 19.74
C LEU A 87 12.72 0.57 20.34
N GLY A 88 12.74 1.87 20.63
CA GLY A 88 13.87 2.57 21.24
C GLY A 88 14.93 3.10 20.26
N PHE A 89 14.70 2.98 18.95
CA PHE A 89 15.55 3.66 17.97
C PHE A 89 15.24 5.16 17.95
N HIS A 90 16.26 5.97 17.64
CA HIS A 90 16.11 7.43 17.53
C HIS A 90 16.34 7.85 16.07
N PRO A 91 15.42 7.49 15.15
CA PRO A 91 15.61 7.73 13.74
C PRO A 91 15.62 9.23 13.44
N GLY A 92 16.77 9.72 12.98
CA GLY A 92 16.94 11.11 12.57
C GLY A 92 16.18 11.46 11.28
N ALA A 93 16.23 12.73 10.91
CA ALA A 93 15.56 13.25 9.71
C ALA A 93 15.96 12.52 8.41
N GLY A 94 17.20 12.02 8.32
CA GLY A 94 17.67 11.25 7.17
C GLY A 94 16.91 9.94 6.98
N LEU A 95 16.65 9.18 8.06
CA LEU A 95 15.88 7.94 7.96
C LEU A 95 14.40 8.22 7.65
N LYS A 96 13.83 9.29 8.23
CA LYS A 96 12.47 9.74 7.87
C LYS A 96 12.38 10.01 6.36
N ALA A 97 13.32 10.80 5.82
CA ALA A 97 13.37 11.11 4.39
C ALA A 97 13.55 9.86 3.53
N LEU A 98 14.42 8.93 3.95
CA LEU A 98 14.65 7.67 3.23
C LEU A 98 13.37 6.81 3.18
N LEU A 99 12.71 6.58 4.31
CA LEU A 99 11.54 5.70 4.38
C LEU A 99 10.36 6.27 3.59
N TYR A 100 9.96 7.51 3.87
CA TYR A 100 8.85 8.13 3.14
C TYR A 100 9.20 8.44 1.68
N GLY A 101 10.45 8.79 1.39
CA GLY A 101 10.94 9.01 0.02
C GLY A 101 10.94 7.72 -0.80
N ALA A 102 11.38 6.59 -0.23
CA ALA A 102 11.30 5.28 -0.87
C ALA A 102 9.84 4.87 -1.13
N THR A 103 8.93 5.14 -0.18
CA THR A 103 7.49 4.91 -0.39
C THR A 103 6.90 5.77 -1.50
N LEU A 104 7.35 7.02 -1.64
CA LEU A 104 6.95 7.88 -2.75
C LEU A 104 7.44 7.32 -4.09
N VAL A 105 8.72 6.94 -4.18
CA VAL A 105 9.29 6.33 -5.39
C VAL A 105 8.54 5.05 -5.75
N LEU A 106 8.30 4.16 -4.77
CA LEU A 106 7.53 2.95 -4.96
C LEU A 106 6.12 3.26 -5.49
N SER A 107 5.42 4.22 -4.91
CA SER A 107 4.09 4.64 -5.36
C SER A 107 4.08 5.07 -6.83
N VAL A 108 5.05 5.90 -7.21
CA VAL A 108 5.17 6.39 -8.59
C VAL A 108 5.50 5.24 -9.55
N VAL A 109 6.45 4.37 -9.20
CA VAL A 109 6.81 3.20 -10.01
C VAL A 109 5.60 2.27 -10.18
N THR A 110 4.84 2.01 -9.12
CA THR A 110 3.61 1.21 -9.19
C THR A 110 2.59 1.83 -10.14
N VAL A 111 2.36 3.14 -10.08
CA VAL A 111 1.45 3.83 -11.01
C VAL A 111 1.93 3.70 -12.45
N MET A 112 3.23 3.92 -12.72
CA MET A 112 3.78 3.76 -14.07
C MET A 112 3.61 2.34 -14.58
N LEU A 113 3.95 1.31 -13.79
CA LEU A 113 3.88 -0.08 -14.23
C LEU A 113 2.47 -0.61 -14.44
N VAL A 114 1.47 -0.04 -13.76
CA VAL A 114 0.08 -0.49 -13.86
C VAL A 114 -0.68 0.21 -14.99
N LEU A 115 -0.32 1.46 -15.32
CA LEU A 115 -1.01 2.25 -16.34
C LEU A 115 -0.35 2.23 -17.72
N VAL A 116 0.85 1.64 -17.84
CA VAL A 116 1.57 1.42 -19.12
C VAL A 116 1.24 0.04 -19.66
#